data_AF-A0A933QN30-F1
#
_entry.id   AF-A0A933QN30-F1
#
_cell.length_a   1.000
_cell.length_b   1.000
_cell.length_c   1.000
_cell.angle_alpha   90.00
_cell.angle_beta   90.00
_cell.angle_gamma   90.00
#
_symmetry.space_group_name_H-M   'P 1'
#
loop_
_entity.id
_entity.type
_entity.pdbx_description
1 polymer ?
#
loop_
_entity_poly.entity_id
_entity_poly.type
_entity_poly.pdbx_seq_one_letter_code
_entity_poly.pdbx_strand_id
1 'polypeptide(L)'
;MTTRGLKFLCAEMERNGLWRYWSSRNALHDVLPPDLDDTSCISFILNQHQQTLANRELILANRTRDGLFYTWLAPRAASAPHWANEIRRATNTSARTLFSISGTLENVDCAVNANVLLYLGECRETQPAIDFLKQSTSKETICSSYYADRIALYYLLSRAYYNGVPSLEETRDAVIQSIITRQVRDRSFGNALLTALAICTWLNFNQPQSALDGAVAYLLRTQSHVGSWKRIPMWLGPASYYGSEELTTALCVEALSRYLL
;
A
#
# COMPACT_ATOMS: atom_id res chain seq x y z
N MET A 1 -4.23 -6.04 -15.60
CA MET A 1 -4.88 -4.72 -15.57
C MET A 1 -5.70 -4.53 -16.85
N THR A 2 -6.88 -3.91 -16.79
CA THR A 2 -7.70 -3.67 -18.01
C THR A 2 -7.36 -2.32 -18.64
N THR A 3 -7.54 -2.18 -19.96
CA THR A 3 -7.37 -0.90 -20.67
C THR A 3 -8.23 0.22 -20.08
N ARG A 4 -9.44 -0.10 -19.61
CA ARG A 4 -10.33 0.87 -18.97
C ARG A 4 -9.77 1.36 -17.63
N GLY A 5 -9.18 0.46 -16.84
CA GLY A 5 -8.50 0.84 -15.59
C GLY A 5 -7.32 1.77 -15.83
N LEU A 6 -6.47 1.46 -16.82
CA LEU A 6 -5.33 2.31 -17.17
C LEU A 6 -5.78 3.71 -17.61
N LYS A 7 -6.80 3.79 -18.47
CA LYS A 7 -7.38 5.07 -18.92
C LYS A 7 -7.90 5.90 -17.74
N PHE A 8 -8.54 5.25 -16.77
CA PHE A 8 -9.00 5.94 -15.56
C PHE A 8 -7.82 6.50 -14.77
N LEU A 9 -6.81 5.68 -14.46
CA LEU A 9 -5.64 6.13 -13.69
C LEU A 9 -4.89 7.29 -14.38
N CYS A 10 -4.74 7.24 -15.70
CA CYS A 10 -4.14 8.34 -16.45
C CYS A 10 -5.01 9.60 -16.46
N ALA A 11 -6.34 9.47 -16.50
CA ALA A 11 -7.26 10.61 -16.47
C ALA A 11 -7.32 11.29 -15.10
N GLU A 12 -7.12 10.53 -14.01
CA GLU A 12 -7.07 11.05 -12.64
C GLU A 12 -5.66 11.52 -12.23
N MET A 13 -4.67 11.44 -13.13
CA MET A 13 -3.31 11.87 -12.86
C MET A 13 -3.24 13.39 -12.71
N GLU A 14 -2.82 13.85 -11.55
CA GLU A 14 -2.53 15.26 -11.30
C GLU A 14 -1.12 15.64 -11.78
N ARG A 15 -0.84 16.95 -11.75
CA ARG A 15 0.46 17.49 -12.14
C ARG A 15 1.60 16.78 -11.43
N ASN A 16 2.67 16.53 -12.19
CA ASN A 16 3.86 15.79 -11.76
C ASN A 16 3.60 14.31 -11.46
N GLY A 17 2.53 13.69 -11.96
CA GLY A 17 2.29 12.26 -11.76
C GLY A 17 1.89 11.95 -10.32
N LEU A 18 0.94 12.70 -9.80
CA LEU A 18 0.43 12.55 -8.44
C LEU A 18 -1.02 12.09 -8.44
N TRP A 19 -1.42 11.45 -7.34
CA TRP A 19 -2.80 11.03 -7.12
C TRP A 19 -3.21 11.31 -5.68
N ARG A 20 -4.52 11.46 -5.50
CA ARG A 20 -5.19 11.51 -4.20
C ARG A 20 -6.05 10.28 -4.02
N TYR A 21 -6.34 10.00 -2.76
CA TYR A 21 -7.34 9.01 -2.36
C TYR A 21 -8.69 9.09 -3.09
N TRP A 22 -9.23 10.31 -3.22
CA TRP A 22 -10.52 10.51 -3.87
C TRP A 22 -10.35 10.87 -5.35
N SER A 23 -11.10 10.22 -6.24
CA SER A 23 -11.17 10.64 -7.65
C SER A 23 -11.71 12.06 -7.79
N SER A 24 -11.39 12.73 -8.89
CA SER A 24 -11.92 14.04 -9.31
C SER A 24 -13.45 14.15 -9.32
N ARG A 25 -14.15 13.01 -9.37
CA ARG A 25 -15.62 12.92 -9.34
C ARG A 25 -16.22 12.98 -7.94
N ASN A 26 -15.41 12.87 -6.90
CA ASN A 26 -15.86 12.87 -5.51
C ASN A 26 -15.76 14.29 -4.94
N ALA A 27 -16.80 14.73 -4.23
CA ALA A 27 -16.84 16.06 -3.60
C ALA A 27 -15.72 16.30 -2.58
N LEU A 28 -15.09 15.24 -2.06
CA LEU A 28 -13.97 15.30 -1.13
C LEU A 28 -12.59 15.28 -1.81
N HIS A 29 -12.51 15.32 -3.15
CA HIS A 29 -11.26 15.29 -3.90
C HIS A 29 -10.23 16.30 -3.38
N ASP A 30 -10.62 17.57 -3.26
CA ASP A 30 -9.72 18.65 -2.83
C ASP A 30 -9.50 18.74 -1.31
N VAL A 31 -10.13 17.86 -0.53
CA VAL A 31 -10.03 17.86 0.94
C VAL A 31 -8.71 17.24 1.40
N LEU A 32 -8.23 16.22 0.70
CA LEU A 32 -7.01 15.50 1.05
C LEU A 32 -5.89 15.92 0.10
N PRO A 33 -4.67 16.19 0.59
CA PRO A 33 -3.52 16.38 -0.30
C PRO A 33 -3.19 15.06 -1.02
N PRO A 34 -2.43 15.10 -2.14
CA PRO A 34 -1.87 13.88 -2.71
C PRO A 34 -1.00 13.16 -1.67
N ASP A 35 -1.00 11.84 -1.73
CA ASP A 35 -0.26 10.98 -0.79
C ASP A 35 0.59 9.96 -1.53
N LEU A 36 1.58 9.43 -0.82
CA LEU A 36 2.51 8.44 -1.35
C LEU A 36 1.96 7.02 -1.36
N ASP A 37 0.83 6.73 -0.71
CA ASP A 37 0.23 5.40 -0.76
C ASP A 37 -0.41 5.17 -2.14
N ASP A 38 -1.32 6.06 -2.52
CA ASP A 38 -1.99 6.07 -3.82
C ASP A 38 -1.01 6.34 -4.95
N THR A 39 -0.16 7.37 -4.79
CA THR A 39 0.81 7.74 -5.84
C THR A 39 1.75 6.59 -6.15
N SER A 40 2.30 5.89 -5.14
CA SER A 40 3.25 4.80 -5.40
C SER A 40 2.58 3.57 -5.99
N CYS A 41 1.40 3.19 -5.49
CA CYS A 41 0.65 2.06 -6.03
C CYS A 41 0.28 2.26 -7.51
N ILE A 42 -0.24 3.44 -7.84
CA ILE A 42 -0.65 3.78 -9.21
C ILE A 42 0.57 3.90 -10.12
N SER A 43 1.63 4.57 -9.63
CA SER A 43 2.85 4.75 -10.40
C SER A 43 3.53 3.44 -10.76
N PHE A 44 3.56 2.48 -9.82
CA PHE A 44 4.05 1.13 -10.07
C PHE A 44 3.30 0.47 -11.23
N ILE A 45 1.96 0.47 -11.20
CA ILE A 45 1.15 -0.15 -12.26
C ILE A 45 1.34 0.55 -13.60
N LEU A 46 1.36 1.89 -13.63
CA LEU A 46 1.55 2.64 -14.87
C LEU A 46 2.95 2.41 -15.46
N ASN A 47 4.00 2.28 -14.62
CA ASN A 47 5.35 1.95 -15.05
C ASN A 47 5.44 0.54 -15.67
N GLN A 48 4.74 -0.45 -15.09
CA GLN A 48 4.61 -1.79 -15.69
C GLN A 48 3.96 -1.77 -17.09
N HIS A 49 3.20 -0.71 -17.38
CA HIS A 49 2.58 -0.46 -18.69
C HIS A 49 3.31 0.64 -19.49
N GLN A 50 4.61 0.83 -19.22
CA GLN A 50 5.54 1.69 -19.97
C GLN A 50 5.10 3.16 -20.03
N GLN A 51 4.34 3.63 -19.03
CA GLN A 51 4.03 5.05 -18.89
C GLN A 51 5.18 5.74 -18.15
N THR A 52 5.72 6.79 -18.75
CA THR A 52 6.74 7.64 -18.09
C THR A 52 6.07 8.61 -17.12
N LEU A 53 6.57 8.67 -15.88
CA LEU A 53 6.04 9.53 -14.82
C LEU A 53 7.14 10.48 -14.31
N ALA A 54 6.75 11.71 -14.00
CA ALA A 54 7.64 12.77 -13.54
C ALA A 54 7.52 13.03 -12.01
N ASN A 55 7.34 11.97 -11.21
CA ASN A 55 7.14 12.08 -9.76
C ASN A 55 8.36 11.63 -8.92
N ARG A 56 9.34 10.93 -9.51
CA ARG A 56 10.43 10.30 -8.75
C ARG A 56 11.15 11.27 -7.82
N GLU A 57 11.62 12.39 -8.36
CA GLU A 57 12.35 13.42 -7.60
C GLU A 57 11.47 14.05 -6.51
N LEU A 58 10.18 14.20 -6.78
CA LEU A 58 9.23 14.75 -5.84
C LEU A 58 8.99 13.79 -4.65
N ILE A 59 8.89 12.48 -4.91
CA ILE A 59 8.79 11.46 -3.87
C ILE A 59 10.07 11.45 -3.02
N LEU A 60 11.25 11.50 -3.65
CA LEU A 60 12.53 11.60 -2.94
C LEU A 60 12.66 12.90 -2.12
N ALA A 61 12.02 13.98 -2.54
CA ALA A 61 12.00 15.22 -1.77
C ALA A 61 11.03 15.16 -0.56
N ASN A 62 10.10 14.21 -0.51
CA ASN A 62 9.12 14.05 0.57
C ASN A 62 9.62 13.06 1.66
N ARG A 63 10.85 13.28 2.14
CA ARG A 63 11.48 12.44 3.18
C ARG A 63 11.76 13.19 4.47
N THR A 64 11.79 12.45 5.57
CA THR A 64 12.33 12.89 6.86
C THR A 64 13.85 13.09 6.75
N ARG A 65 14.46 13.67 7.79
CA ARG A 65 15.93 13.77 7.90
C ARG A 65 16.61 12.41 7.96
N ASP A 66 15.91 11.40 8.49
CA ASP A 66 16.39 10.02 8.57
C ASP A 66 16.14 9.24 7.27
N GLY A 67 15.56 9.87 6.24
CA GLY A 67 15.35 9.27 4.92
C GLY A 67 14.07 8.44 4.79
N LEU A 68 13.17 8.46 5.77
CA LEU A 68 11.85 7.81 5.68
C LEU A 68 10.88 8.68 4.90
N PHE A 69 9.89 8.06 4.27
CA PHE A 69 8.91 8.80 3.46
C PHE A 69 7.70 9.20 4.30
N TYR A 70 7.29 10.45 4.16
CA TYR A 70 6.04 10.93 4.75
C TYR A 70 4.84 10.48 3.91
N THR A 71 3.72 10.18 4.56
CA THR A 71 2.50 9.78 3.83
C THR A 71 1.99 10.86 2.90
N TRP A 72 1.84 12.08 3.42
CA TRP A 72 1.23 13.20 2.68
C TRP A 72 2.30 14.07 2.03
N LEU A 73 2.04 14.50 0.79
CA LEU A 73 2.86 15.53 0.16
C LEU A 73 2.50 16.89 0.76
N ALA A 74 3.49 17.55 1.36
CA ALA A 74 3.38 18.92 1.85
C ALA A 74 4.68 19.70 1.60
N PRO A 75 4.62 21.03 1.39
CA PRO A 75 5.83 21.84 1.30
C PRO A 75 6.53 21.87 2.66
N ARG A 76 7.80 21.47 2.70
CA ARG A 76 8.61 21.46 3.93
C ARG A 76 9.75 22.46 3.83
N ALA A 77 10.23 22.93 4.98
CA ALA A 77 11.35 23.87 5.03
C ALA A 77 12.64 23.30 4.40
N ALA A 78 12.82 21.98 4.44
CA ALA A 78 13.95 21.28 3.84
C ALA A 78 13.76 20.97 2.34
N SER A 79 12.57 21.19 1.78
CA SER A 79 12.31 20.94 0.36
C SER A 79 13.01 22.01 -0.50
N ALA A 80 13.62 21.59 -1.61
CA ALA A 80 14.15 22.53 -2.59
C ALA A 80 13.05 23.52 -3.03
N PRO A 81 13.35 24.82 -3.24
CA PRO A 81 12.33 25.84 -3.46
C PRO A 81 11.35 25.53 -4.61
N HIS A 82 11.83 24.89 -5.68
CA HIS A 82 10.97 24.49 -6.80
C HIS A 82 9.98 23.38 -6.39
N TRP A 83 10.42 22.35 -5.67
CA TRP A 83 9.53 21.30 -5.16
C TRP A 83 8.54 21.82 -4.12
N ALA A 84 8.96 22.72 -3.23
CA ALA A 84 8.06 23.36 -2.28
C ALA A 84 6.91 24.12 -3.00
N ASN A 85 7.21 24.78 -4.11
CA ASN A 85 6.20 25.48 -4.91
C ASN A 85 5.28 24.52 -5.67
N GLU A 86 5.82 23.43 -6.21
CA GLU A 86 5.03 22.40 -6.88
C GLU A 86 4.06 21.70 -5.91
N ILE A 87 4.53 21.28 -4.73
CA ILE A 87 3.66 20.68 -3.71
C ILE A 87 2.62 21.69 -3.21
N ARG A 88 3.00 22.96 -3.06
CA ARG A 88 2.05 24.02 -2.68
C ARG A 88 0.93 24.19 -3.71
N ARG A 89 1.23 24.06 -5.02
CA ARG A 89 0.20 24.11 -6.08
C ARG A 89 -0.68 22.86 -6.06
N ALA A 90 -0.12 21.72 -5.67
CA ALA A 90 -0.85 20.46 -5.53
C ALA A 90 -1.63 20.33 -4.22
N THR A 91 -1.54 21.28 -3.28
CA THR A 91 -2.22 21.19 -1.98
C THR A 91 -3.09 22.41 -1.75
N ASN A 92 -4.40 22.21 -1.58
CA ASN A 92 -5.29 23.32 -1.23
C ASN A 92 -4.89 23.90 0.14
N THR A 93 -4.97 25.22 0.28
CA THR A 93 -4.53 25.95 1.47
C THR A 93 -5.31 25.52 2.72
N SER A 94 -6.61 25.22 2.59
CA SER A 94 -7.46 24.74 3.68
C SER A 94 -7.06 23.34 4.17
N ALA A 95 -6.88 22.40 3.26
CA ALA A 95 -6.40 21.04 3.57
C ALA A 95 -5.05 21.08 4.28
N ARG A 96 -4.14 21.92 3.79
CA ARG A 96 -2.79 22.07 4.35
C ARG A 96 -2.82 22.60 5.78
N THR A 97 -3.65 23.59 6.07
CA THR A 97 -3.78 24.15 7.42
C THR A 97 -4.34 23.12 8.40
N LEU A 98 -5.40 22.39 8.00
CA LEU A 98 -6.00 21.36 8.85
C LEU A 98 -5.00 20.25 9.20
N PHE A 99 -4.31 19.72 8.19
CA PHE A 99 -3.37 18.61 8.35
C PHE A 99 -2.09 19.02 9.08
N SER A 100 -1.70 20.30 8.97
CA SER A 100 -0.58 20.84 9.74
C SER A 100 -0.92 20.93 11.22
N ILE A 101 -2.13 21.37 11.58
CA ILE A 101 -2.55 21.51 12.98
C ILE A 101 -2.70 20.13 13.65
N SER A 102 -3.18 19.12 12.91
CA SER A 102 -3.33 17.76 13.44
C SER A 102 -2.01 16.96 13.51
N GLY A 103 -0.89 17.53 13.04
CA GLY A 103 0.39 16.81 12.93
C GLY A 103 0.41 15.71 11.86
N THR A 104 -0.68 15.55 11.11
CA THR A 104 -0.84 14.48 10.11
C THR A 104 0.15 14.62 8.94
N LEU A 105 0.62 15.84 8.64
CA LEU A 105 1.66 16.04 7.63
C LEU A 105 3.02 15.45 8.00
N GLU A 106 3.29 15.23 9.29
CA GLU A 106 4.55 14.63 9.75
C GLU A 106 4.43 13.10 9.90
N ASN A 107 3.31 12.52 9.48
CA ASN A 107 3.09 11.08 9.58
C ASN A 107 4.03 10.30 8.65
N VAL A 108 4.74 9.35 9.26
CA VAL A 108 5.48 8.28 8.60
C VAL A 108 4.75 6.98 8.90
N ASP A 109 4.41 6.23 7.86
CA ASP A 109 3.65 5.00 7.95
C ASP A 109 4.38 3.86 7.23
N CYS A 110 4.46 2.69 7.87
CA CYS A 110 5.18 1.55 7.30
C CYS A 110 4.48 0.94 6.07
N ALA A 111 3.15 0.97 5.98
CA ALA A 111 2.46 0.49 4.79
C ALA A 111 2.75 1.40 3.59
N VAL A 112 2.76 2.72 3.82
CA VAL A 112 3.10 3.71 2.79
C VAL A 112 4.55 3.57 2.35
N ASN A 113 5.49 3.40 3.28
CA ASN A 113 6.89 3.17 2.95
C ASN A 113 7.08 1.86 2.16
N ALA A 114 6.33 0.79 2.46
CA ALA A 114 6.33 -0.43 1.66
C ALA A 114 5.86 -0.18 0.21
N ASN A 115 4.81 0.63 0.01
CA ASN A 115 4.35 1.00 -1.32
C ASN A 115 5.33 1.92 -2.07
N VAL A 116 6.03 2.82 -1.36
CA VAL A 116 7.13 3.59 -1.96
C VAL A 116 8.26 2.66 -2.43
N LEU A 117 8.63 1.65 -1.64
CA LEU A 117 9.63 0.65 -2.05
C LEU A 117 9.15 -0.17 -3.25
N LEU A 118 7.88 -0.55 -3.30
CA LEU A 118 7.30 -1.23 -4.46
C LEU A 118 7.50 -0.41 -5.75
N TYR A 119 7.35 0.92 -5.69
CA TYR A 119 7.48 1.77 -6.85
C TYR A 119 8.95 2.13 -7.19
N LEU A 120 9.71 2.61 -6.20
CA LEU A 120 11.07 3.10 -6.42
C LEU A 120 12.14 2.01 -6.43
N GLY A 121 11.80 0.82 -5.92
CA GLY A 121 12.72 -0.30 -5.80
C GLY A 121 13.79 -0.12 -4.73
N GLU A 122 14.73 -1.05 -4.72
CA GLU A 122 15.89 -1.04 -3.84
C GLU A 122 17.01 -0.16 -4.42
N CYS A 123 17.32 0.92 -3.72
CA CYS A 123 18.43 1.82 -4.05
C CYS A 123 18.94 2.53 -2.80
N ARG A 124 20.05 3.26 -2.94
CA ARG A 124 20.67 4.01 -1.83
C ARG A 124 19.67 4.95 -1.15
N GLU A 125 18.80 5.58 -1.92
CA GLU A 125 17.81 6.53 -1.42
C GLU A 125 16.67 5.88 -0.62
N THR A 126 16.41 4.59 -0.85
CA THR A 126 15.34 3.82 -0.19
C THR A 126 15.83 2.91 0.93
N GLN A 127 17.15 2.79 1.13
CA GLN A 127 17.74 1.98 2.21
C GLN A 127 17.16 2.28 3.60
N PRO A 128 16.97 3.56 4.03
CA PRO A 128 16.39 3.81 5.34
C PRO A 128 14.97 3.27 5.50
N ALA A 129 14.17 3.27 4.44
CA ALA A 129 12.83 2.69 4.46
C ALA A 129 12.88 1.16 4.56
N ILE A 130 13.83 0.50 3.90
CA ILE A 130 14.06 -0.95 4.04
C ILE A 130 14.38 -1.30 5.50
N ASP A 131 15.32 -0.59 6.11
CA ASP A 131 15.75 -0.83 7.50
C ASP A 131 14.59 -0.58 8.48
N PHE A 132 13.81 0.48 8.24
CA PHE A 132 12.62 0.80 9.01
C PHE A 132 11.56 -0.32 8.94
N LEU A 133 11.33 -0.90 7.76
CA LEU A 133 10.38 -2.02 7.62
C LEU A 133 10.88 -3.29 8.31
N LYS A 134 12.17 -3.63 8.19
CA LYS A 134 12.77 -4.78 8.90
C LYS A 134 12.62 -4.64 10.43
N GLN A 135 12.84 -3.44 10.94
CA GLN A 135 12.64 -3.15 12.35
C GLN A 135 11.15 -3.22 12.74
N SER A 136 10.27 -2.73 11.87
CA SER A 136 8.82 -2.75 12.10
C SER A 136 8.21 -4.16 12.04
N THR A 137 8.85 -5.12 11.37
CA THR A 137 8.42 -6.53 11.38
C THR A 137 8.87 -7.26 12.65
N SER A 138 10.03 -6.91 13.20
CA SER A 138 10.59 -7.57 14.39
C SER A 138 9.98 -7.07 15.70
N LYS A 139 9.61 -5.79 15.77
CA LYS A 139 8.96 -5.19 16.93
C LYS A 139 7.46 -5.31 16.78
N GLU A 140 6.70 -5.70 17.82
CA GLU A 140 5.23 -5.63 17.84
C GLU A 140 4.69 -4.18 17.92
N THR A 141 5.42 -3.23 17.36
CA THR A 141 5.05 -1.82 17.36
C THR A 141 4.04 -1.53 16.27
N ILE A 142 3.00 -0.79 16.62
CA ILE A 142 2.08 -0.20 15.65
C ILE A 142 2.88 0.81 14.83
N CYS A 143 3.12 0.49 13.55
CA CYS A 143 3.82 1.38 12.61
C CYS A 143 2.91 1.89 11.48
N SER A 144 1.68 1.36 11.38
CA SER A 144 0.67 1.76 10.42
C SER A 144 -0.59 2.20 11.14
N SER A 145 -1.05 3.40 10.83
CA SER A 145 -2.31 3.96 11.38
C SER A 145 -3.49 3.80 10.43
N TYR A 146 -3.21 3.52 9.15
CA TYR A 146 -4.23 3.44 8.11
C TYR A 146 -4.73 2.03 7.86
N TYR A 147 -3.92 0.99 8.03
CA TYR A 147 -4.36 -0.38 7.75
C TYR A 147 -4.94 -1.06 8.98
N ALA A 148 -6.13 -1.65 8.82
CA ALA A 148 -6.90 -2.20 9.94
C ALA A 148 -6.25 -3.43 10.58
N ASP A 149 -5.40 -4.13 9.83
CA ASP A 149 -4.78 -5.37 10.27
C ASP A 149 -3.33 -5.49 9.76
N ARG A 150 -2.45 -6.01 10.61
CA ARG A 150 -1.02 -6.19 10.29
C ARG A 150 -0.75 -7.14 9.13
N ILE A 151 -1.66 -8.07 8.81
CA ILE A 151 -1.53 -8.91 7.61
C ILE A 151 -1.54 -8.06 6.33
N ALA A 152 -2.23 -6.92 6.32
CA ALA A 152 -2.17 -6.01 5.17
C ALA A 152 -0.77 -5.43 4.99
N LEU A 153 -0.10 -5.01 6.08
CA LEU A 153 1.29 -4.57 6.02
C LEU A 153 2.21 -5.68 5.49
N TYR A 154 2.05 -6.92 5.95
CA TYR A 154 2.86 -8.05 5.48
C TYR A 154 2.66 -8.33 3.99
N TYR A 155 1.43 -8.19 3.49
CA TYR A 155 1.15 -8.26 2.06
C TYR A 155 1.86 -7.16 1.28
N LEU A 156 1.78 -5.90 1.71
CA LEU A 156 2.43 -4.78 1.01
C LEU A 156 3.96 -4.93 1.01
N LEU A 157 4.54 -5.34 2.13
CA LEU A 157 5.97 -5.60 2.25
C LEU A 157 6.41 -6.75 1.34
N SER A 158 5.71 -7.89 1.38
CA SER A 158 6.06 -9.03 0.52
C SER A 158 5.84 -8.73 -0.96
N ARG A 159 4.89 -7.87 -1.30
CA ARG A 159 4.68 -7.39 -2.66
C ARG A 159 5.87 -6.56 -3.14
N ALA A 160 6.43 -5.69 -2.30
CA ALA A 160 7.67 -4.97 -2.62
C ALA A 160 8.85 -5.94 -2.81
N TYR A 161 9.02 -6.91 -1.90
CA TYR A 161 10.04 -7.97 -2.04
C TYR A 161 9.94 -8.70 -3.39
N TYR A 162 8.75 -9.23 -3.70
CA TYR A 162 8.48 -9.98 -4.92
C TYR A 162 8.77 -9.17 -6.20
N ASN A 163 8.65 -7.85 -6.14
CA ASN A 163 8.86 -6.94 -7.28
C ASN A 163 10.24 -6.26 -7.30
N GLY A 164 11.25 -6.84 -6.63
CA GLY A 164 12.65 -6.43 -6.81
C GLY A 164 13.23 -5.63 -5.64
N VAL A 165 12.77 -5.87 -4.42
CA VAL A 165 13.39 -5.36 -3.18
C VAL A 165 13.93 -6.53 -2.34
N PRO A 166 14.96 -7.24 -2.83
CA PRO A 166 15.44 -8.49 -2.24
C PRO A 166 15.91 -8.35 -0.79
N SER A 167 16.38 -7.17 -0.37
CA SER A 167 16.80 -6.95 1.02
C SER A 167 15.67 -7.19 2.04
N LEU A 168 14.41 -7.16 1.63
CA LEU A 168 13.27 -7.50 2.49
C LEU A 168 13.15 -9.01 2.80
N GLU A 169 13.93 -9.89 2.16
CA GLU A 169 13.93 -11.33 2.42
C GLU A 169 14.23 -11.66 3.89
N GLU A 170 15.06 -10.85 4.56
CA GLU A 170 15.38 -11.00 5.98
C GLU A 170 14.15 -10.95 6.89
N THR A 171 13.04 -10.38 6.43
CA THR A 171 11.79 -10.31 7.20
C THR A 171 10.94 -11.57 7.08
N ARG A 172 11.24 -12.46 6.12
CA ARG A 172 10.41 -13.60 5.73
C ARG A 172 9.99 -14.44 6.92
N ASP A 173 10.95 -14.95 7.69
CA ASP A 173 10.66 -15.94 8.72
C ASP A 173 9.80 -15.32 9.84
N ALA A 174 10.10 -14.08 10.23
CA ALA A 174 9.30 -13.34 11.21
C ALA A 174 7.87 -13.07 10.72
N VAL A 175 7.71 -12.70 9.45
CA VAL A 175 6.40 -12.44 8.84
C VAL A 175 5.59 -13.73 8.71
N ILE A 176 6.18 -14.80 8.18
CA ILE A 176 5.54 -16.09 7.99
C ILE A 176 5.12 -16.70 9.34
N GLN A 177 6.00 -16.65 10.34
CA GLN A 177 5.67 -17.09 11.70
C GLN A 177 4.52 -16.26 12.30
N SER A 178 4.50 -14.94 12.08
CA SER A 178 3.42 -14.06 12.55
C SER A 178 2.08 -14.32 11.85
N ILE A 179 2.11 -14.76 10.60
CA ILE A 179 0.91 -15.13 9.84
C ILE A 179 0.37 -16.48 10.31
N ILE A 180 1.22 -17.52 10.39
CA ILE A 180 0.76 -18.88 10.66
C ILE A 180 0.15 -19.04 12.06
N THR A 181 0.64 -18.30 13.06
CA THR A 181 0.08 -18.29 14.42
C THR A 181 -1.33 -17.71 14.48
N ARG A 182 -1.76 -17.01 13.44
CA ARG A 182 -3.11 -16.43 13.32
C ARG A 182 -4.07 -17.30 12.52
N GLN A 183 -3.62 -18.43 11.98
CA GLN A 183 -4.52 -19.36 11.29
C GLN A 183 -5.51 -19.95 12.29
N VAL A 184 -6.81 -19.84 11.99
CA VAL A 184 -7.87 -20.34 12.87
C VAL A 184 -8.33 -21.74 12.43
N ARG A 185 -9.25 -22.35 13.20
CA ARG A 185 -9.66 -23.76 13.04
C ARG A 185 -10.20 -24.10 11.64
N ASP A 186 -10.87 -23.16 10.98
CA ASP A 186 -11.41 -23.35 9.62
C ASP A 186 -10.36 -23.17 8.50
N ARG A 187 -9.08 -23.06 8.89
CA ARG A 187 -7.90 -22.85 8.04
C ARG A 187 -7.79 -21.46 7.41
N SER A 188 -8.71 -20.55 7.73
CA SER A 188 -8.65 -19.14 7.33
C SER A 188 -7.74 -18.33 8.25
N PHE A 189 -7.58 -17.05 7.91
CA PHE A 189 -6.91 -16.04 8.73
C PHE A 189 -7.91 -15.01 9.30
N GLY A 190 -9.15 -15.46 9.57
CA GLY A 190 -10.21 -14.70 10.23
C GLY A 190 -11.32 -14.22 9.30
N ASN A 191 -11.00 -13.85 8.06
CA ASN A 191 -11.97 -13.51 7.02
C ASN A 191 -11.37 -13.67 5.61
N ALA A 192 -12.17 -13.51 4.57
CA ALA A 192 -11.73 -13.66 3.17
C ALA A 192 -10.60 -12.70 2.78
N LEU A 193 -10.68 -11.42 3.19
CA LEU A 193 -9.64 -10.43 2.90
C LEU A 193 -8.29 -10.82 3.52
N LEU A 194 -8.25 -11.08 4.83
CA LEU A 194 -7.01 -11.46 5.51
C LEU A 194 -6.47 -12.80 5.02
N THR A 195 -7.35 -13.73 4.64
CA THR A 195 -6.94 -15.01 4.08
C THR A 195 -6.27 -14.83 2.72
N ALA A 196 -6.84 -13.99 1.85
CA ALA A 196 -6.24 -13.67 0.55
C ALA A 196 -4.88 -12.98 0.71
N LEU A 197 -4.79 -11.99 1.58
CA LEU A 197 -3.53 -11.27 1.87
C LEU A 197 -2.45 -12.21 2.44
N ALA A 198 -2.81 -13.14 3.32
CA ALA A 198 -1.91 -14.14 3.87
C ALA A 198 -1.40 -15.11 2.79
N ILE A 199 -2.28 -15.60 1.91
CA ILE A 199 -1.91 -16.44 0.77
C ILE A 199 -0.93 -15.70 -0.15
N CYS A 200 -1.25 -14.48 -0.56
CA CYS A 200 -0.35 -13.68 -1.40
C CYS A 200 1.01 -13.46 -0.72
N THR A 201 1.02 -13.18 0.58
CA THR A 201 2.27 -12.99 1.34
C THR A 201 3.12 -14.25 1.35
N TRP A 202 2.51 -15.40 1.64
CA TRP A 202 3.17 -16.71 1.65
C TRP A 202 3.82 -17.01 0.28
N LEU A 203 3.07 -16.81 -0.79
CA LEU A 203 3.54 -17.05 -2.16
C LEU A 203 4.60 -16.05 -2.61
N ASN A 204 4.49 -14.78 -2.25
CA ASN A 204 5.50 -13.77 -2.56
C ASN A 204 6.87 -14.10 -1.93
N PHE A 205 6.89 -14.78 -0.79
CA PHE A 205 8.10 -15.29 -0.14
C PHE A 205 8.53 -16.70 -0.61
N ASN A 206 7.97 -17.17 -1.72
CA ASN A 206 8.27 -18.48 -2.33
C ASN A 206 8.11 -19.66 -1.35
N GLN A 207 7.15 -19.56 -0.42
CA GLN A 207 6.87 -20.64 0.51
C GLN A 207 6.04 -21.76 -0.16
N PRO A 208 6.13 -23.03 0.32
CA PRO A 208 5.45 -24.15 -0.32
C PRO A 208 3.93 -24.00 -0.40
N GLN A 209 3.35 -24.21 -1.57
CA GLN A 209 1.90 -24.04 -1.82
C GLN A 209 1.02 -25.00 -1.01
N SER A 210 1.47 -26.23 -0.76
CA SER A 210 0.69 -27.27 -0.06
C SER A 210 0.24 -26.88 1.36
N ALA A 211 0.92 -25.92 1.99
CA ALA A 211 0.50 -25.39 3.29
C ALA A 211 -0.80 -24.56 3.22
N LEU A 212 -1.19 -24.12 2.02
CA LEU A 212 -2.29 -23.19 1.76
C LEU A 212 -3.60 -23.85 1.34
N ASP A 213 -3.64 -25.16 1.07
CA ASP A 213 -4.81 -25.86 0.53
C ASP A 213 -6.09 -25.58 1.33
N GLY A 214 -5.98 -25.58 2.66
CA GLY A 214 -7.11 -25.25 3.54
C GLY A 214 -7.58 -23.79 3.45
N ALA A 215 -6.64 -22.84 3.29
CA ALA A 215 -6.95 -21.42 3.14
C ALA A 215 -7.57 -21.12 1.77
N VAL A 216 -7.08 -21.78 0.71
CA VAL A 216 -7.67 -21.72 -0.64
C VAL A 216 -9.08 -22.31 -0.64
N ALA A 217 -9.27 -23.49 -0.03
CA ALA A 217 -10.59 -24.10 0.12
C ALA A 217 -11.56 -23.20 0.90
N TYR A 218 -11.07 -22.45 1.89
CA TYR A 218 -11.87 -21.43 2.58
C TYR A 218 -12.30 -20.31 1.64
N LEU A 219 -11.40 -19.75 0.81
CA LEU A 219 -11.77 -18.70 -0.15
C LEU A 219 -12.83 -19.20 -1.12
N LEU A 220 -12.65 -20.37 -1.73
CA LEU A 220 -13.61 -20.95 -2.66
C LEU A 220 -14.98 -21.19 -2.02
N ARG A 221 -15.03 -21.70 -0.79
CA ARG A 221 -16.28 -21.94 -0.05
C ARG A 221 -17.00 -20.65 0.35
N THR A 222 -16.26 -19.56 0.54
CA THR A 222 -16.83 -18.27 0.97
C THR A 222 -17.15 -17.34 -0.19
N GLN A 223 -16.84 -17.73 -1.43
CA GLN A 223 -17.25 -17.03 -2.63
C GLN A 223 -18.78 -17.01 -2.73
N SER A 224 -19.34 -15.85 -3.08
CA SER A 224 -20.77 -15.69 -3.33
C SER A 224 -21.18 -16.33 -4.66
N HIS A 225 -22.48 -16.52 -4.86
CA HIS A 225 -23.04 -17.06 -6.11
C HIS A 225 -22.78 -16.16 -7.34
N VAL A 226 -22.47 -14.88 -7.14
CA VAL A 226 -22.08 -13.94 -8.22
C VAL A 226 -20.57 -13.83 -8.38
N GLY A 227 -19.79 -14.65 -7.65
CA GLY A 227 -18.33 -14.71 -7.76
C GLY A 227 -17.57 -13.71 -6.89
N SER A 228 -18.25 -12.93 -6.03
CA SER A 228 -17.66 -11.91 -5.15
C SER A 228 -17.38 -12.44 -3.74
N TRP A 229 -16.66 -11.65 -2.94
CA TRP A 229 -16.53 -11.84 -1.49
C TRP A 229 -17.06 -10.63 -0.72
N LYS A 230 -17.52 -10.85 0.51
CA LYS A 230 -18.07 -9.79 1.36
C LYS A 230 -17.11 -8.60 1.45
N ARG A 231 -17.65 -7.39 1.39
CA ARG A 231 -16.93 -6.15 1.70
C ARG A 231 -16.37 -6.20 3.12
N ILE A 232 -15.05 -6.16 3.23
CA ILE A 232 -14.31 -6.11 4.50
C ILE A 232 -13.45 -4.84 4.52
N PRO A 233 -13.40 -4.11 5.66
CA PRO A 233 -12.50 -2.97 5.79
C PRO A 233 -11.03 -3.38 5.65
N MET A 234 -10.29 -2.66 4.82
CA MET A 234 -8.83 -2.79 4.72
C MET A 234 -8.13 -1.60 5.38
N TRP A 235 -8.72 -0.41 5.28
CA TRP A 235 -8.18 0.81 5.88
C TRP A 235 -9.13 1.50 6.86
N LEU A 236 -8.53 2.27 7.75
CA LEU A 236 -9.10 3.08 8.80
C LEU A 236 -8.97 4.55 8.42
N GLY A 237 -10.04 5.31 8.62
CA GLY A 237 -9.99 6.75 8.69
C GLY A 237 -10.33 7.27 10.08
N PRO A 238 -10.28 8.60 10.28
CA PRO A 238 -10.52 9.23 11.58
C PRO A 238 -11.83 8.83 12.27
N ALA A 239 -12.86 8.48 11.51
CA ALA A 239 -14.16 8.04 12.04
C ALA A 239 -14.84 6.98 11.15
N SER A 240 -14.10 6.29 10.28
CA SER A 240 -14.70 5.41 9.27
C SER A 240 -13.81 4.21 8.95
N TYR A 241 -14.46 3.11 8.61
CA TYR A 241 -13.83 1.91 8.09
C TYR A 241 -14.06 1.86 6.59
N TYR A 242 -12.99 1.70 5.83
CA TYR A 242 -13.02 1.76 4.37
C TYR A 242 -12.63 0.42 3.76
N GLY A 243 -13.43 -0.01 2.81
CA GLY A 243 -13.26 -1.22 2.03
C GLY A 243 -14.41 -1.35 1.04
N SER A 244 -14.25 -2.20 0.04
CA SER A 244 -15.31 -2.45 -0.95
C SER A 244 -15.37 -3.94 -1.29
N GLU A 245 -16.48 -4.36 -1.91
CA GLU A 245 -16.60 -5.72 -2.44
C GLU A 245 -15.57 -5.96 -3.54
N GLU A 246 -15.34 -4.96 -4.40
CA GLU A 246 -14.37 -5.00 -5.49
C GLU A 246 -12.95 -5.18 -4.97
N LEU A 247 -12.57 -4.46 -3.91
CA LEU A 247 -11.25 -4.60 -3.28
C LEU A 247 -11.04 -6.01 -2.72
N THR A 248 -11.99 -6.50 -1.92
CA THR A 248 -11.87 -7.84 -1.32
C THR A 248 -11.86 -8.91 -2.40
N THR A 249 -12.71 -8.77 -3.42
CA THR A 249 -12.78 -9.70 -4.55
C THR A 249 -11.49 -9.69 -5.36
N ALA A 250 -10.93 -8.52 -5.68
CA ALA A 250 -9.68 -8.41 -6.42
C ALA A 250 -8.52 -9.13 -5.71
N LEU A 251 -8.41 -8.96 -4.39
CA LEU A 251 -7.38 -9.63 -3.59
C LEU A 251 -7.60 -11.14 -3.49
N CYS A 252 -8.86 -11.59 -3.35
CA CYS A 252 -9.17 -13.03 -3.38
C CYS A 252 -8.82 -13.65 -4.74
N VAL A 253 -9.14 -12.96 -5.84
CA VAL A 253 -8.79 -13.41 -7.20
C VAL A 253 -7.26 -13.41 -7.40
N GLU A 254 -6.54 -12.41 -6.91
CA GLU A 254 -5.07 -12.42 -6.94
C GLU A 254 -4.50 -13.63 -6.20
N ALA A 255 -4.97 -13.89 -4.98
CA ALA A 255 -4.54 -15.03 -4.17
C ALA A 255 -4.76 -16.37 -4.88
N LEU A 256 -5.96 -16.57 -5.42
CA LEU A 256 -6.31 -17.79 -6.16
C LEU A 256 -5.51 -17.91 -7.47
N SER A 257 -5.33 -16.81 -8.21
CA SER A 257 -4.55 -16.81 -9.45
C SER A 257 -3.08 -17.15 -9.20
N ARG A 258 -2.49 -16.64 -8.11
CA ARG A 258 -1.09 -16.92 -7.76
C ARG A 258 -0.90 -18.35 -7.27
N TYR A 259 -1.87 -18.92 -6.57
CA TYR A 259 -1.81 -20.31 -6.12
C TYR A 259 -1.84 -21.32 -7.28
N LEU A 260 -2.39 -20.93 -8.43
CA LEU A 260 -2.44 -21.76 -9.64
C LEU A 260 -1.17 -21.70 -10.51
N LEU A 261 -0.28 -20.74 -10.27
CA LEU A 261 0.99 -20.56 -10.98
C LEU A 261 2.12 -21.35 -10.32
#